data_AF-X1G5K5-F1
#
_entry.id   AF-X1G5K5-F1
#
_cell.length_a   1.000
_cell.length_b   1.000
_cell.length_c   1.000
_cell.angle_alpha   90.00
_cell.angle_beta   90.00
_cell.angle_gamma   90.00
#
_symmetry.space_group_name_H-M   'P 1'
#
loop_
_entity.id
_entity.type
_entity.pdbx_description
1 polymer ?
#
loop_
_entity_poly.entity_id
_entity_poly.type
_entity_poly.pdbx_seq_one_letter_code
_entity_poly.pdbx_strand_id
1 'polypeptide(L)' 'MDVVLTDVGKAWLQDHYPQGIVWEYDVDKPFRLHAWAAEFIELTYLGIPYRIPPDVDGKPTVKKTMVDLND' A
#
# COMPACT_ATOMS: atom_id res chain seq x y z
N MET A 1 6.80 -0.23 9.73
CA MET A 1 5.70 0.73 9.92
C MET A 1 4.53 0.23 9.10
N ASP A 2 3.31 0.40 9.59
CA ASP A 2 2.12 -0.03 8.86
C ASP A 2 1.47 1.15 8.13
N VAL A 3 0.98 0.86 6.93
CA VAL A 3 0.28 1.82 6.07
C VAL A 3 -0.97 1.18 5.49
N VAL A 4 -1.95 2.00 5.13
CA VAL A 4 -3.11 1.55 4.36
C VAL A 4 -3.10 2.26 3.00
N LEU A 5 -3.56 1.57 1.97
CA LEU A 5 -3.75 2.19 0.66
C LEU A 5 -4.86 3.25 0.75
N THR A 6 -4.67 4.35 0.05
CA THR A 6 -5.76 5.26 -0.31
C THR A 6 -6.60 4.66 -1.43
N ASP A 7 -7.75 5.25 -1.76
CA ASP A 7 -8.57 4.77 -2.90
C ASP A 7 -7.78 4.79 -4.21
N VAL A 8 -6.90 5.78 -4.37
CA VAL A 8 -5.98 5.89 -5.52
C VAL A 8 -4.96 4.76 -5.52
N GLY A 9 -4.36 4.45 -4.37
CA GLY A 9 -3.45 3.32 -4.24
C GLY A 9 -4.14 1.98 -4.49
N LYS A 10 -5.39 1.81 -4.02
CA LYS A 10 -6.21 0.60 -4.25
C LYS A 10 -6.46 0.39 -5.75
N ALA A 11 -6.92 1.43 -6.46
CA ALA A 11 -7.16 1.36 -7.90
C ALA A 11 -5.88 1.06 -8.68
N TRP A 12 -4.78 1.77 -8.39
CA TRP A 12 -3.51 1.55 -9.08
C TRP A 12 -3.00 0.12 -8.88
N LEU A 13 -3.05 -0.37 -7.63
CA LEU A 13 -2.60 -1.72 -7.31
C LEU A 13 -3.45 -2.76 -8.07
N GLN A 14 -4.77 -2.60 -8.13
CA GLN A 14 -5.70 -3.48 -8.87
C GLN A 14 -5.37 -3.56 -10.36
N ASP A 15 -5.05 -2.42 -10.99
CA ASP A 15 -4.74 -2.36 -12.42
C ASP A 15 -3.39 -3.02 -12.77
N HIS A 16 -2.41 -2.93 -11.88
CA HIS A 16 -1.02 -3.35 -12.14
C HIS A 16 -0.69 -4.74 -11.58
N TYR A 17 -1.39 -5.19 -10.55
CA TYR A 17 -1.23 -6.50 -9.93
C TYR A 17 -2.55 -7.31 -9.93
N PRO A 18 -3.18 -7.54 -11.10
CA PRO A 18 -4.47 -8.22 -11.19
C PRO A 18 -4.42 -9.66 -10.67
N GLN A 19 -3.22 -10.26 -10.58
CA GLN A 19 -3.00 -11.64 -10.19
C GLN A 19 -2.69 -11.79 -8.68
N GLY A 20 -2.30 -10.69 -8.02
CA GLY A 20 -1.92 -10.66 -6.60
C GLY A 20 -2.96 -10.03 -5.66
N ILE A 21 -4.09 -9.57 -6.20
CA ILE A 21 -5.13 -8.84 -5.44
C ILE A 21 -6.51 -9.49 -5.52
N VAL A 22 -6.80 -10.21 -6.60
CA VAL A 22 -8.19 -10.60 -6.89
C VAL A 22 -8.70 -11.75 -6.01
N TRP A 23 -7.81 -12.51 -5.32
CA TRP A 23 -8.24 -13.73 -4.61
C TRP A 23 -7.84 -13.85 -3.14
N GLU A 24 -6.84 -13.10 -2.63
CA GLU A 24 -6.32 -13.26 -1.25
C GLU A 24 -6.28 -11.94 -0.44
N TYR A 25 -6.72 -10.84 -1.04
CA TYR A 25 -6.50 -9.49 -0.51
C TYR A 25 -7.73 -8.98 0.26
N ASP A 26 -7.56 -8.78 1.56
CA ASP A 26 -8.45 -7.97 2.39
C ASP A 26 -7.95 -6.52 2.27
N VAL A 27 -8.64 -5.75 1.42
CA VAL A 27 -8.26 -4.39 1.01
C VAL A 27 -8.16 -3.39 2.17
N ASP A 28 -8.67 -3.77 3.33
CA ASP A 28 -8.77 -2.92 4.52
C ASP A 28 -7.78 -3.34 5.62
N LYS A 29 -6.97 -4.38 5.38
CA LYS A 29 -5.85 -4.72 6.27
C LYS A 29 -4.60 -3.87 5.98
N PRO A 30 -3.80 -3.55 7.01
CA PRO A 30 -2.59 -2.76 6.83
C PRO A 30 -1.50 -3.52 6.07
N PHE A 31 -0.77 -2.79 5.24
CA PHE A 31 0.48 -3.22 4.64
C PHE A 31 1.64 -2.87 5.54
N ARG A 32 2.65 -3.73 5.52
CA ARG A 32 3.94 -3.40 6.10
C ARG A 32 4.78 -2.62 5.09
N LEU A 33 5.11 -1.38 5.43
CA LEU A 33 6.05 -0.56 4.69
C LEU A 33 7.49 -1.00 5.00
N HIS A 34 8.27 -1.23 3.94
CA HIS A 34 9.71 -1.56 4.02
C HIS A 34 10.59 -0.38 3.61
N ALA A 35 10.25 0.28 2.50
CA ALA A 35 11.04 1.39 1.97
C ALA A 35 10.17 2.45 1.32
N TRP A 36 10.64 3.69 1.40
CA TRP A 36 10.05 4.85 0.72
C TRP A 36 11.13 5.56 -0.09
N ALA A 37 11.04 5.47 -1.40
CA ALA A 37 11.92 6.17 -2.35
C ALA A 37 11.14 7.26 -3.10
N ALA A 38 11.85 8.09 -3.85
CA ALA A 38 11.23 9.15 -4.67
C ALA A 38 10.34 8.57 -5.79
N GLU A 39 10.71 7.41 -6.34
CA GLU A 39 10.03 6.81 -7.49
C GLU A 39 9.05 5.69 -7.11
N PHE A 40 9.22 5.07 -5.93
CA PHE A 40 8.37 3.97 -5.48
C PHE A 40 8.36 3.80 -3.95
N ILE A 41 7.33 3.10 -3.49
CA ILE A 41 7.15 2.61 -2.15
C ILE A 41 7.21 1.08 -2.20
N GLU A 42 8.02 0.47 -1.33
CA GLU A 42 8.05 -0.98 -1.15
C GLU A 42 7.22 -1.38 0.06
N LEU A 43 6.27 -2.27 -0.16
CA LEU A 43 5.34 -2.72 0.85
C LEU A 43 5.04 -4.20 0.69
N THR A 44 4.70 -4.86 1.79
CA THR A 44 4.25 -6.25 1.76
C THR A 44 2.86 -6.40 2.35
N TYR A 45 2.06 -7.26 1.73
CA TYR A 45 0.80 -7.76 2.27
C TYR A 45 0.86 -9.28 2.36
N LEU A 46 0.60 -9.83 3.55
CA LEU A 46 0.73 -11.28 3.84
C LEU A 46 2.06 -11.91 3.37
N GLY A 47 3.15 -11.13 3.39
CA GLY A 47 4.48 -11.58 2.96
C GLY A 47 4.75 -11.45 1.45
N ILE A 48 3.76 -11.06 0.65
CA ILE A 48 3.92 -10.80 -0.79
C ILE A 48 4.42 -9.37 -0.98
N PRO A 49 5.55 -9.15 -1.70
CA PRO A 49 6.09 -7.81 -1.95
C PRO A 49 5.40 -7.12 -3.13
N TYR A 50 5.17 -5.81 -2.99
CA TYR A 50 4.63 -4.92 -4.01
C TYR A 50 5.46 -3.63 -4.09
N ARG A 51 5.50 -3.04 -5.28
CA ARG A 51 6.06 -1.72 -5.52
C ARG A 51 5.00 -0.84 -6.17
N ILE A 52 4.68 0.28 -5.52
CA ILE A 52 3.70 1.25 -6.04
C ILE A 52 4.33 2.65 -6.07
N PRO A 53 3.89 3.56 -6.95
CA PRO A 53 4.36 4.94 -6.91
C PRO A 53 3.93 5.63 -5.60
N PRO A 54 4.67 6.63 -5.09
CA PRO A 54 4.30 7.33 -3.87
C PRO A 54 3.01 8.15 -4.00
N ASP A 55 2.74 8.65 -5.20
CA ASP A 55 1.51 9.33 -5.57
C ASP A 55 1.13 9.01 -7.02
N VAL A 56 -0.15 9.22 -7.35
CA VAL A 56 -0.67 9.20 -8.73
C VAL A 56 -1.41 10.50 -8.93
N ASP A 57 -1.02 11.26 -9.94
CA ASP A 57 -1.54 12.60 -10.23
C ASP A 57 -1.51 13.55 -9.01
N GLY A 58 -0.43 13.49 -8.22
CA GLY A 58 -0.25 14.29 -7.01
C GLY A 58 -1.07 13.82 -5.81
N LYS A 59 -1.78 12.69 -5.90
CA LYS A 59 -2.55 12.09 -4.81
C LYS A 59 -1.79 10.91 -4.21
N PRO A 60 -1.50 10.91 -2.89
CA PRO A 60 -0.72 9.86 -2.26
C PRO A 60 -1.39 8.50 -2.38
N THR A 61 -0.62 7.45 -2.64
CA THR A 61 -1.12 6.07 -2.77
C THR A 61 -1.28 5.36 -1.43
N VAL A 62 -0.58 5.82 -0.39
CA VAL A 62 -0.66 5.29 0.98
C VAL A 62 -0.86 6.39 2.01
N LYS A 63 -1.43 6.03 3.15
CA LYS A 63 -1.44 6.86 4.36
C LYS A 63 -0.94 6.03 5.54
N LYS A 64 -0.24 6.70 6.47
CA LYS A 64 0.16 6.07 7.73
C LYS A 64 -1.08 5.64 8.51
N THR A 65 -1.07 4.43 9.04
CA THR A 65 -2.09 4.01 10.00
C THR A 65 -1.76 4.70 11.32
N MET A 66 -2.65 5.54 11.83
CA MET A 66 -2.56 5.99 13.23
C MET A 66 -3.02 4.80 14.09
N VAL A 67 -2.12 3.86 14.35
CA VAL A 67 -2.26 3.03 15.54
C VAL A 67 -1.76 3.91 16.67
N ASP A 68 -2.69 4.30 17.54
CA ASP A 68 -2.46 5.23 18.64
C ASP A 68 -1.16 4.94 19.38
N LEU A 69 -0.35 5.99 19.51
CA LEU A 69 0.71 6.08 20.51
C LEU A 69 0.03 6.13 21.88
N ASN A 70 -0.25 4.97 22.46
CA ASN A 70 -0.51 4.80 23.89
C ASN A 70 0.17 3.50 24.33
N ASP A 71 1.48 3.58 24.59
CA ASP A 71 2.15 2.89 25.70
C ASP A 71 3.47 3.60 26.03
#